data_AF-A0AAV1XP33-F1
#
_entry.id   AF-A0AAV1XP33-F1
#
_cell.length_a   1.000
_cell.length_b   1.000
_cell.length_c   1.000
_cell.angle_alpha   90.00
_cell.angle_beta   90.00
_cell.angle_gamma   90.00
#
_symmetry.space_group_name_H-M   'P 1'
#
loop_
_entity.id
_entity.type
_entity.pdbx_description
1 polymer ?
#
loop_
_entity_poly.entity_id
_entity_poly.type
_entity_poly.pdbx_seq_one_letter_code
_entity_poly.pdbx_strand_id
1 'polypeptide(L)'
;MNSSKVSYLFFTLSIILIFSQSLVPTSCKTLYESVCEDTLNGNNAPCLKLLKIDPTILSAKNYVDLTNSILDLAITKATDGQNYISNFNKQNQPPAIQKCATTLYPGSISSFKKAKVELVKDPQTASSDARLAGDGPSNCADAIKAAGINDAIIIYLNTNVLLLSDIASVAARKLVK
;
A
#
# COMPACT_ATOMS: atom_id res chain seq x y z
N MET A 1 -31.93 47.90 -44.07
CA MET A 1 -31.22 48.14 -42.79
C MET A 1 -31.99 47.45 -41.68
N ASN A 2 -31.35 46.47 -41.03
CA ASN A 2 -31.54 46.00 -39.63
C ASN A 2 -31.15 44.50 -39.49
N SER A 3 -29.99 44.14 -40.04
CA SER A 3 -29.31 42.86 -39.80
C SER A 3 -28.36 42.97 -38.61
N SER A 4 -28.84 43.47 -37.47
CA SER A 4 -27.97 43.74 -36.30
C SER A 4 -28.45 43.11 -35.00
N LYS A 5 -29.66 42.53 -34.93
CA LYS A 5 -30.18 41.92 -33.69
C LYS A 5 -30.00 40.40 -33.60
N VAL A 6 -29.89 39.71 -34.74
CA VAL A 6 -29.70 38.25 -34.78
C VAL A 6 -28.25 37.85 -34.45
N SER A 7 -27.28 38.71 -34.77
CA SER A 7 -25.85 38.44 -34.56
C SER A 7 -25.43 38.43 -33.08
N TYR A 8 -26.09 39.19 -32.21
CA TYR A 8 -25.72 39.24 -30.78
C TYR A 8 -26.19 37.99 -30.02
N LEU A 9 -27.31 37.38 -30.42
CA LEU A 9 -27.91 36.25 -29.72
C LEU A 9 -27.06 34.97 -29.86
N PHE A 10 -26.45 34.77 -31.04
CA PHE A 10 -25.50 33.67 -31.25
C PHE A 10 -24.17 33.89 -30.53
N PHE A 11 -23.66 35.14 -30.48
CA PHE A 11 -22.40 35.43 -29.79
C PHE A 11 -22.52 35.27 -28.26
N THR A 12 -23.68 35.63 -27.67
CA THR A 12 -23.92 35.40 -26.24
C THR A 12 -24.10 33.93 -25.88
N LEU A 13 -24.72 33.11 -26.76
CA LEU A 13 -24.90 31.68 -26.49
C LEU A 13 -23.57 30.92 -26.51
N SER A 14 -22.65 31.30 -27.41
CA SER A 14 -21.33 30.69 -27.50
C SER A 14 -20.44 30.97 -26.29
N ILE A 15 -20.57 32.14 -25.65
CA ILE A 15 -19.80 32.50 -24.46
C ILE A 15 -20.26 31.69 -23.24
N ILE A 16 -21.57 31.43 -23.10
CA ILE A 16 -22.12 30.63 -21.98
C ILE A 16 -21.62 29.17 -22.04
N LEU A 17 -21.46 28.61 -23.24
CA LEU A 17 -21.00 27.22 -23.43
C LEU A 17 -19.50 27.02 -23.15
N ILE A 18 -18.69 28.08 -23.21
CA ILE A 18 -17.26 28.01 -22.88
C ILE A 18 -17.07 28.10 -21.35
N PHE A 19 -17.91 28.88 -20.65
CA PHE A 19 -17.86 28.98 -19.18
C PHE A 19 -18.52 27.79 -18.45
N SER A 20 -19.31 26.96 -19.14
CA SER A 20 -19.84 25.70 -18.58
C SER A 20 -18.84 24.54 -18.59
N GLN A 21 -17.59 24.74 -19.04
CA GLN A 21 -16.48 23.86 -18.65
C GLN A 21 -16.05 24.19 -17.20
N SER A 22 -17.03 24.24 -16.30
CA SER A 22 -16.80 24.29 -14.87
C SER A 22 -16.08 23.02 -14.48
N LEU A 23 -14.79 23.19 -14.17
CA LEU A 23 -13.93 22.33 -13.37
C LEU A 23 -14.54 20.96 -13.09
N VAL A 24 -14.17 19.96 -13.89
CA VAL A 24 -14.06 18.61 -13.32
C VAL A 24 -13.16 18.80 -12.11
N PRO A 25 -13.60 18.52 -10.88
CA PRO A 25 -12.68 18.54 -9.77
C PRO A 25 -11.60 17.55 -10.17
N THR A 26 -10.37 18.02 -10.40
CA THR A 26 -9.21 17.14 -10.26
C THR A 26 -9.36 16.62 -8.85
N SER A 27 -9.90 15.41 -8.69
CA SER A 27 -10.16 14.82 -7.39
C SER A 27 -8.87 15.00 -6.60
N CYS A 28 -8.88 15.85 -5.57
CA CYS A 28 -7.73 16.05 -4.72
C CYS A 28 -7.43 14.69 -4.13
N LYS A 29 -6.44 14.00 -4.70
CA LYS A 29 -6.10 12.64 -4.29
C LYS A 29 -5.69 12.71 -2.84
N THR A 30 -6.28 11.84 -2.04
CA THR A 30 -5.84 11.64 -0.67
C THR A 30 -4.41 11.08 -0.67
N LEU A 31 -3.70 11.24 0.44
CA LEU A 31 -2.30 10.81 0.54
C LEU A 31 -2.16 9.30 0.28
N TYR A 32 -3.09 8.48 0.79
CA TYR A 32 -3.05 7.03 0.61
C TYR A 32 -3.38 6.61 -0.83
N GLU A 33 -4.27 7.35 -1.52
CA GLU A 33 -4.51 7.14 -2.96
C GLU A 33 -3.25 7.45 -3.77
N SER A 34 -2.55 8.55 -3.47
CA SER A 34 -1.27 8.87 -4.13
C SER A 34 -0.20 7.80 -3.89
N VAL A 35 -0.13 7.21 -2.69
CA VAL A 35 0.77 6.09 -2.42
C VAL A 35 0.38 4.87 -3.27
N CYS A 36 -0.91 4.51 -3.32
CA CYS A 36 -1.35 3.33 -4.05
C CYS A 36 -1.12 3.40 -5.57
N GLU A 37 -1.14 4.58 -6.16
CA GLU A 37 -0.85 4.77 -7.59
C GLU A 37 0.61 4.49 -7.94
N ASP A 38 1.52 4.72 -7.00
CA ASP A 38 2.96 4.56 -7.19
C ASP A 38 3.47 3.15 -6.79
N THR A 39 2.55 2.23 -6.47
CA THR A 39 2.89 0.83 -6.15
C THR A 39 3.25 0.01 -7.39
N LEU A 40 4.02 -1.07 -7.20
CA LEU A 40 4.74 -1.82 -8.25
C LEU A 40 3.90 -2.36 -9.42
N ASN A 41 2.57 -2.37 -9.34
CA ASN A 41 1.72 -3.06 -10.30
C ASN A 41 0.77 -2.14 -11.09
N GLY A 42 0.71 -0.83 -10.83
CA GLY A 42 -0.23 0.12 -11.47
C GLY A 42 -1.72 -0.17 -11.21
N ASN A 43 -2.06 -1.36 -10.71
CA ASN A 43 -3.36 -1.72 -10.16
C ASN A 43 -3.41 -1.33 -8.68
N ASN A 44 -4.03 -0.19 -8.41
CA ASN A 44 -4.15 0.35 -7.06
C ASN A 44 -5.25 -0.34 -6.22
N ALA A 45 -6.12 -1.17 -6.79
CA ALA A 45 -7.28 -1.70 -6.08
C ALA A 45 -6.90 -2.60 -4.87
N PRO A 46 -5.92 -3.52 -4.97
CA PRO A 46 -5.45 -4.28 -3.81
C PRO A 46 -4.84 -3.39 -2.71
N CYS A 47 -4.10 -2.36 -3.10
CA CYS A 47 -3.54 -1.38 -2.16
C CYS A 47 -4.67 -0.63 -1.43
N LEU A 48 -5.62 -0.06 -2.18
CA LEU A 48 -6.76 0.66 -1.62
C LEU A 48 -7.58 -0.24 -0.69
N LYS A 49 -7.79 -1.50 -1.06
CA LYS A 49 -8.49 -2.48 -0.22
C LYS A 49 -7.78 -2.72 1.11
N LEU A 50 -6.45 -2.84 1.12
CA LEU A 50 -5.69 -3.03 2.35
C LEU A 50 -5.71 -1.78 3.23
N LEU A 51 -5.51 -0.60 2.63
CA LEU A 51 -5.40 0.65 3.37
C LEU A 51 -6.74 1.11 3.96
N LYS A 52 -7.86 0.84 3.28
CA LYS A 52 -9.21 1.21 3.76
C LYS A 52 -9.71 0.40 4.97
N ILE A 53 -8.97 -0.62 5.41
CA ILE A 53 -9.30 -1.38 6.62
C ILE A 53 -9.04 -0.55 7.88
N ASP A 54 -8.11 0.41 7.82
CA ASP A 54 -7.69 1.20 8.98
C ASP A 54 -8.13 2.67 8.85
N PRO A 55 -9.06 3.15 9.70
CA PRO A 55 -9.49 4.55 9.70
C PRO A 55 -8.37 5.56 9.98
N THR A 56 -7.29 5.16 10.65
CA THR A 56 -6.14 6.05 10.94
C THR A 56 -5.38 6.41 9.67
N ILE A 57 -5.29 5.48 8.72
CA ILE A 57 -4.69 5.68 7.40
C ILE A 57 -5.54 6.67 6.58
N LEU A 58 -6.87 6.54 6.65
CA LEU A 58 -7.79 7.41 5.92
C LEU A 58 -7.83 8.85 6.45
N SER A 59 -7.49 9.05 7.73
CA SER A 59 -7.52 10.35 8.40
C SER A 59 -6.13 11.00 8.54
N ALA A 60 -5.07 10.36 8.01
CA ALA A 60 -3.71 10.88 8.06
C ALA A 60 -3.60 12.24 7.36
N LYS A 61 -3.00 13.22 8.06
CA LYS A 61 -2.91 14.61 7.59
C LYS A 61 -1.64 14.92 6.80
N ASN A 62 -0.62 14.07 6.94
CA ASN A 62 0.68 14.21 6.28
C ASN A 62 1.29 12.82 6.04
N TYR A 63 2.36 12.77 5.25
CA TYR A 63 3.03 11.51 4.91
C TYR A 63 3.73 10.84 6.09
N VAL A 64 4.08 11.56 7.16
CA VAL A 64 4.66 10.95 8.37
C VAL A 64 3.59 10.14 9.12
N ASP A 65 2.43 10.75 9.37
CA ASP A 65 1.29 10.09 10.02
C ASP A 65 0.78 8.91 9.19
N LEU A 66 0.68 9.11 7.87
CA LEU A 66 0.26 8.07 6.93
C LEU A 66 1.23 6.89 6.96
N THR A 67 2.53 7.14 6.81
CA THR A 67 3.53 6.08 6.73
C THR A 67 3.65 5.32 8.04
N ASN A 68 3.56 6.00 9.19
CA ASN A 68 3.50 5.33 10.50
C ASN A 68 2.29 4.40 10.61
N SER A 69 1.10 4.85 10.19
CA SER A 69 -0.12 4.04 10.22
C SER A 69 -0.03 2.83 9.29
N ILE A 70 0.55 2.99 8.09
CA ILE A 70 0.81 1.88 7.16
C ILE A 70 1.81 0.88 7.76
N LEU A 71 2.90 1.35 8.39
CA LEU A 71 3.88 0.48 9.04
C LEU A 71 3.27 -0.28 10.23
N ASP A 72 2.38 0.34 11.00
CA ASP A 72 1.65 -0.33 12.08
C ASP A 72 0.68 -1.40 11.56
N LEU A 73 -0.03 -1.10 10.47
CA LEU A 73 -0.84 -2.10 9.76
C LEU A 73 0.04 -3.27 9.26
N ALA A 74 1.20 -2.97 8.67
CA ALA A 74 2.13 -3.98 8.17
C ALA A 74 2.69 -4.88 9.28
N ILE A 75 3.10 -4.30 10.41
CA ILE A 75 3.57 -5.04 11.59
C ILE A 75 2.46 -5.93 12.14
N THR A 76 1.24 -5.41 12.26
CA THR A 76 0.08 -6.17 12.72
C THR A 76 -0.20 -7.35 11.80
N LYS A 77 -0.32 -7.13 10.49
CA LYS A 77 -0.61 -8.20 9.51
C LYS A 77 0.51 -9.23 9.41
N ALA A 78 1.76 -8.81 9.49
CA ALA A 78 2.89 -9.73 9.53
C ALA A 78 2.88 -10.57 10.82
N THR A 79 2.57 -9.96 11.97
CA THR A 79 2.47 -10.68 13.26
C THR A 79 1.31 -11.67 13.26
N ASP A 80 0.14 -11.27 12.76
CA ASP A 80 -1.02 -12.16 12.61
C ASP A 80 -0.69 -13.34 11.68
N GLY A 81 -0.03 -13.06 10.55
CA GLY A 81 0.42 -14.08 9.61
C GLY A 81 1.42 -15.04 10.24
N GLN A 82 2.41 -14.53 10.98
CA GLN A 82 3.36 -15.34 11.72
C GLN A 82 2.65 -16.26 12.71
N ASN A 83 1.70 -15.73 13.48
CA ASN A 83 0.94 -16.49 14.48
C ASN A 83 0.11 -17.59 13.82
N TYR A 84 -0.53 -17.30 12.69
CA TYR A 84 -1.26 -18.30 11.91
C TYR A 84 -0.33 -19.42 11.44
N ILE A 85 0.77 -19.06 10.76
CA ILE A 85 1.74 -20.01 10.21
C ILE A 85 2.39 -20.84 11.34
N SER A 86 2.69 -20.23 12.49
CA SER A 86 3.25 -20.94 13.65
C SER A 86 2.32 -22.03 14.19
N ASN A 87 1.01 -21.87 14.04
CA ASN A 87 0.01 -22.83 14.48
C ASN A 87 -0.42 -23.80 13.38
N PHE A 88 -0.03 -23.56 12.12
CA PHE A 88 -0.35 -24.45 11.00
C PHE A 88 0.25 -25.83 11.21
N ASN A 89 -0.61 -26.85 11.33
CA ASN A 89 -0.25 -28.25 11.53
C ASN A 89 0.82 -28.46 12.62
N LYS A 90 0.72 -27.72 13.73
CA LYS A 90 1.77 -27.62 14.77
C LYS A 90 2.36 -28.96 15.24
N GLN A 91 1.57 -30.03 15.28
CA GLN A 91 2.04 -31.37 15.70
C GLN A 91 2.94 -32.06 14.65
N ASN A 92 2.75 -31.76 13.37
CA ASN A 92 3.48 -32.35 12.24
C ASN A 92 3.85 -31.24 11.24
N GLN A 93 4.43 -30.16 11.74
CA GLN A 93 4.63 -28.95 10.94
C GLN A 93 5.70 -29.19 9.87
N PRO A 94 5.42 -28.90 8.59
CA PRO A 94 6.42 -29.04 7.54
C PRO A 94 7.61 -28.11 7.77
N PRO A 95 8.86 -28.51 7.45
CA PRO A 95 10.04 -27.67 7.63
C PRO A 95 9.95 -26.30 6.94
N ALA A 96 9.30 -26.23 5.77
CA ALA A 96 9.06 -24.96 5.07
C ALA A 96 8.18 -24.00 5.89
N ILE A 97 7.14 -24.51 6.54
CA ILE A 97 6.25 -23.74 7.42
C ILE A 97 6.99 -23.28 8.66
N GLN A 98 7.77 -24.18 9.27
CA GLN A 98 8.59 -23.82 10.42
C GLN A 98 9.54 -22.67 10.07
N LYS A 99 10.25 -22.76 8.93
CA LYS A 99 11.13 -21.68 8.44
C LYS A 99 10.38 -20.36 8.23
N CYS A 100 9.17 -20.41 7.66
CA CYS A 100 8.32 -19.23 7.53
C CYS A 100 8.02 -18.59 8.89
N ALA A 101 7.59 -19.39 9.87
CA ALA A 101 7.17 -18.94 11.19
C ALA A 101 8.32 -18.41 12.07
N THR A 102 9.50 -19.06 12.04
CA THR A 102 10.57 -18.80 13.00
C THR A 102 11.68 -17.90 12.49
N THR A 103 11.76 -17.67 11.17
CA THR A 103 12.87 -16.92 10.58
C THR A 103 12.37 -15.86 9.61
N LEU A 104 11.55 -16.23 8.64
CA LEU A 104 11.20 -15.33 7.54
C LEU A 104 10.25 -14.22 7.99
N TYR A 105 9.13 -14.56 8.63
CA TYR A 105 8.20 -13.57 9.18
C TYR A 105 8.81 -12.69 10.29
N PRO A 106 9.57 -13.25 11.26
CA PRO A 106 10.31 -12.43 12.22
C PRO A 106 11.26 -11.43 11.58
N GLY A 107 11.94 -11.83 10.49
CA GLY A 107 12.77 -10.93 9.68
C GLY A 107 11.97 -9.75 9.14
N SER A 108 10.82 -10.02 8.49
CA SER A 108 9.92 -8.98 7.99
C SER A 108 9.44 -8.03 9.09
N ILE A 109 8.98 -8.56 10.21
CA ILE A 109 8.50 -7.76 11.35
C ILE A 109 9.61 -6.86 11.88
N SER A 110 10.83 -7.39 11.99
CA SER A 110 12.00 -6.62 12.41
C SER A 110 12.32 -5.47 11.44
N SER A 111 12.31 -5.74 10.14
CA SER A 111 12.55 -4.72 9.11
C SER A 111 11.46 -3.64 9.11
N PHE A 112 10.18 -3.99 9.28
CA PHE A 112 9.12 -2.98 9.44
C PHE A 112 9.33 -2.10 10.68
N LYS A 113 9.74 -2.68 11.81
CA LYS A 113 10.04 -1.93 13.03
C LYS A 113 11.22 -0.98 12.84
N LYS A 114 12.27 -1.41 12.14
CA LYS A 114 13.41 -0.54 11.78
C LYS A 114 12.97 0.61 10.89
N ALA A 115 12.19 0.32 9.84
CA ALA A 115 11.63 1.34 8.97
C ALA A 115 10.86 2.40 9.76
N LYS A 116 10.06 1.99 10.76
CA LYS A 116 9.34 2.91 11.64
C LYS A 116 10.26 3.79 12.48
N VAL A 117 11.34 3.23 13.02
CA VAL A 117 12.34 3.97 13.81
C VAL A 117 13.10 4.99 12.96
N GLU A 118 13.41 4.64 11.71
CA GLU A 118 14.18 5.49 10.79
C GLU A 118 13.34 6.52 10.05
N LEU A 119 12.01 6.35 9.99
CA LEU A 119 11.11 7.15 9.14
C LEU A 119 11.34 8.66 9.18
N VAL A 120 11.58 9.23 10.36
CA VAL A 120 11.77 10.68 10.54
C VAL A 120 13.25 11.07 10.43
N LYS A 121 14.18 10.15 10.72
CA LYS A 121 15.63 10.41 10.74
C LYS A 121 16.23 10.32 9.34
N ASP A 122 15.86 9.26 8.62
CA ASP A 122 16.31 8.93 7.27
C ASP A 122 15.19 8.18 6.54
N PRO A 123 14.28 8.91 5.86
CA PRO A 123 13.20 8.29 5.11
C PRO A 123 13.67 7.38 3.96
N GLN A 124 14.88 7.59 3.44
CA GLN A 124 15.44 6.73 2.40
C GLN A 124 15.82 5.36 2.97
N THR A 125 16.46 5.34 4.14
CA THR A 125 16.71 4.10 4.89
C THR A 125 15.40 3.45 5.30
N ALA A 126 14.42 4.22 5.80
CA ALA A 126 13.10 3.68 6.14
C ALA A 126 12.38 3.02 4.95
N SER A 127 12.43 3.65 3.77
CA SER A 127 11.92 3.07 2.53
C SER A 127 12.61 1.75 2.18
N SER A 128 13.92 1.68 2.40
CA SER A 128 14.73 0.49 2.10
C SER A 128 14.45 -0.65 3.07
N ASP A 129 14.34 -0.36 4.37
CA ASP A 129 13.95 -1.33 5.40
C ASP A 129 12.52 -1.83 5.19
N ALA A 130 11.59 -0.95 4.84
CA ALA A 130 10.22 -1.33 4.52
C ALA A 130 10.16 -2.24 3.28
N ARG A 131 10.98 -1.98 2.26
CA ARG A 131 11.12 -2.85 1.08
C ARG A 131 11.70 -4.21 1.45
N LEU A 132 12.77 -4.23 2.26
CA LEU A 132 13.44 -5.44 2.71
C LEU A 132 12.50 -6.35 3.52
N ALA A 133 11.50 -5.77 4.20
CA ALA A 133 10.48 -6.54 4.89
C ALA A 133 9.67 -7.48 3.96
N GLY A 134 9.65 -7.23 2.64
CA GLY A 134 9.02 -8.11 1.65
C GLY A 134 9.74 -9.43 1.43
N ASP A 135 11.03 -9.53 1.80
CA ASP A 135 11.82 -10.75 1.59
C ASP A 135 11.26 -11.94 2.37
N GLY A 136 10.76 -11.73 3.59
CA GLY A 136 10.19 -12.79 4.41
C GLY A 136 8.98 -13.47 3.75
N PRO A 137 7.88 -12.76 3.42
CA PRO A 137 6.73 -13.37 2.75
C PRO A 137 7.07 -13.90 1.35
N SER A 138 7.99 -13.26 0.60
CA SER A 138 8.43 -13.77 -0.71
C SER A 138 9.16 -15.10 -0.58
N ASN A 139 10.18 -15.16 0.27
CA ASN A 139 10.93 -16.39 0.53
C ASN A 139 10.05 -17.48 1.17
N CYS A 140 9.03 -17.09 1.94
CA CYS A 140 8.06 -18.04 2.47
C CYS A 140 7.20 -18.63 1.35
N ALA A 141 6.71 -17.81 0.43
CA ALA A 141 5.95 -18.26 -0.74
C ALA A 141 6.76 -19.25 -1.59
N ASP A 142 8.05 -18.98 -1.80
CA ASP A 142 8.94 -19.89 -2.51
C ASP A 142 9.15 -21.21 -1.75
N ALA A 143 9.35 -21.14 -0.43
CA ALA A 143 9.56 -22.33 0.41
C ALA A 143 8.33 -23.25 0.45
N ILE A 144 7.12 -22.69 0.61
CA ILE A 144 5.88 -23.50 0.62
C ILE A 144 5.60 -24.09 -0.76
N LYS A 145 5.88 -23.36 -1.84
CA LYS A 145 5.76 -23.84 -3.22
C LYS A 145 6.71 -25.00 -3.48
N ALA A 146 7.98 -24.86 -3.08
CA ALA A 146 8.98 -25.92 -3.21
C ALA A 146 8.63 -27.17 -2.41
N ALA A 147 7.94 -27.01 -1.28
CA ALA A 147 7.42 -28.11 -0.46
C ALA A 147 6.09 -28.69 -0.96
N GLY A 148 5.52 -28.19 -2.06
CA GLY A 148 4.23 -28.65 -2.59
C GLY A 148 3.04 -28.28 -1.69
N ILE A 149 3.19 -27.31 -0.80
CA ILE A 149 2.14 -26.88 0.12
C ILE A 149 1.27 -25.84 -0.59
N ASN A 150 -0.01 -26.17 -0.76
CA ASN A 150 -1.00 -25.30 -1.40
C ASN A 150 -2.07 -24.89 -0.38
N ASP A 151 -1.70 -24.05 0.58
CA ASP A 151 -2.62 -23.47 1.56
C ASP A 151 -3.00 -22.04 1.16
N ALA A 152 -4.30 -21.82 0.89
CA ALA A 152 -4.80 -20.54 0.40
C ALA A 152 -4.63 -19.40 1.41
N ILE A 153 -4.68 -19.68 2.72
CA ILE A 153 -4.54 -18.66 3.76
C ILE A 153 -3.09 -18.21 3.84
N ILE A 154 -2.13 -19.14 3.82
CA ILE A 154 -0.70 -18.81 3.84
C ILE A 154 -0.30 -18.03 2.58
N ILE A 155 -0.80 -18.44 1.41
CA ILE A 155 -0.58 -17.71 0.15
C ILE A 155 -1.12 -16.28 0.27
N TYR A 156 -2.35 -16.11 0.75
CA TYR A 156 -2.98 -14.80 0.94
C TYR A 156 -2.19 -13.91 1.94
N LEU A 157 -1.71 -14.48 3.04
CA LEU A 157 -0.88 -13.78 4.02
C LEU A 157 0.42 -13.28 3.38
N ASN A 158 1.13 -14.15 2.67
CA ASN A 158 2.38 -13.78 1.99
C ASN A 158 2.14 -12.65 0.98
N THR A 159 1.09 -12.76 0.15
CA THR A 159 0.77 -11.72 -0.84
C THR A 159 0.49 -10.37 -0.18
N ASN A 160 -0.29 -10.33 0.90
CA ASN A 160 -0.65 -9.06 1.54
C ASN A 160 0.51 -8.42 2.30
N VAL A 161 1.33 -9.21 3.00
CA VAL A 161 2.50 -8.67 3.72
C VAL A 161 3.54 -8.16 2.72
N LEU A 162 3.74 -8.86 1.60
CA LEU A 162 4.59 -8.38 0.51
C LEU A 162 4.05 -7.06 -0.08
N LEU A 163 2.75 -6.96 -0.31
CA LEU A 163 2.14 -5.73 -0.80
C LEU A 163 2.26 -4.59 0.23
N LEU A 164 2.06 -4.84 1.51
CA LEU A 164 2.27 -3.85 2.58
C LEU A 164 3.72 -3.37 2.66
N SER A 165 4.70 -4.25 2.38
CA SER A 165 6.11 -3.87 2.23
C SER A 165 6.32 -2.88 1.09
N ASP A 166 5.73 -3.12 -0.08
CA ASP A 166 5.78 -2.18 -1.20
C ASP A 166 5.13 -0.84 -0.86
N ILE A 167 3.91 -0.87 -0.32
CA ILE A 167 3.16 0.33 0.05
C ILE A 167 3.92 1.17 1.08
N ALA A 168 4.46 0.53 2.13
CA ALA A 168 5.22 1.22 3.17
C ALA A 168 6.52 1.84 2.60
N SER A 169 7.20 1.12 1.69
CA SER A 169 8.39 1.63 1.00
C SER A 169 8.05 2.88 0.17
N VAL A 170 6.98 2.83 -0.62
CA VAL A 170 6.53 3.96 -1.44
C VAL A 170 6.10 5.14 -0.55
N ALA A 171 5.36 4.89 0.52
CA ALA A 171 4.93 5.93 1.46
C ALA A 171 6.13 6.64 2.11
N ALA A 172 7.15 5.90 2.54
CA ALA A 172 8.37 6.48 3.09
C ALA A 172 9.15 7.32 2.05
N ARG A 173 9.18 6.90 0.78
CA ARG A 173 9.82 7.70 -0.29
C ARG A 173 9.17 9.06 -0.51
N LYS A 174 7.88 9.22 -0.20
CA LYS A 174 7.18 10.52 -0.28
C LYS A 174 7.74 11.57 0.68
N LEU A 175 8.57 11.16 1.65
CA LEU A 175 9.24 12.03 2.60
C LEU A 175 10.68 12.38 2.21
N VAL A 176 11.24 11.74 1.16
CA VAL A 176 12.57 12.05 0.64
C VAL A 176 12.50 13.37 -0.12
N LYS A 177 13.38 14.31 0.22
CA LYS A 177 13.46 15.65 -0.40
C LYS A 177 14.42 15.66 -1.58
#